data_AF-A0A3L7ATZ5-F1
#
_entry.id   AF-A0A3L7ATZ5-F1
#
_cell.length_a   1.000
_cell.length_b   1.000
_cell.length_c   1.000
_cell.angle_alpha   90.00
_cell.angle_beta   90.00
_cell.angle_gamma   90.00
#
_symmetry.space_group_name_H-M   'P 1'
#
loop_
_entity.id
_entity.type
_entity.pdbx_description
1 polymer ?
#
loop_
_entity_poly.entity_id
_entity_poly.type
_entity_poly.pdbx_seq_one_letter_code
_entity_poly.pdbx_strand_id
1 'polypeptide(L)'
;MIAAMPLTGAVVAAILSYRAALRQTGSTAASELISQLQKELSRYREDADRRATAQDERVNRLERYLDGYRSYAHQLRTHIFAGRGAPPPEWPKDLPR
;
A
#
# COMPACT_ATOMS: atom_id res chain seq x y z
N MET A 1 8.35 57.45 50.50
CA MET A 1 9.03 56.37 49.75
C MET A 1 8.03 55.79 48.76
N ILE A 2 8.24 56.05 47.47
CA ILE A 2 7.32 55.69 46.38
C ILE A 2 7.49 54.19 46.10
N ALA A 3 6.38 53.46 46.16
CA ALA A 3 6.30 52.01 45.94
C ALA A 3 6.75 51.65 44.53
N ALA A 4 7.94 51.07 44.41
CA ALA A 4 8.48 50.58 43.15
C ALA A 4 7.82 49.23 42.79
N MET A 5 6.81 49.33 41.93
CA MET A 5 6.47 48.39 40.84
C MET A 5 6.12 46.91 41.15
N PRO A 6 4.84 46.50 40.97
CA PRO A 6 4.46 45.13 40.65
C PRO A 6 4.64 44.79 39.14
N LEU A 7 5.16 45.71 38.33
CA LEU A 7 5.21 45.62 36.86
C LEU A 7 6.16 44.53 36.31
N THR A 8 7.21 44.17 37.05
CA THR A 8 8.18 43.15 36.62
C THR A 8 7.61 41.74 36.62
N GLY A 9 6.73 41.40 37.58
CA GLY A 9 6.08 40.09 37.64
C GLY A 9 5.11 39.84 36.48
N ALA A 10 4.37 40.87 36.07
CA ALA A 10 3.38 40.78 35.00
C ALA A 10 4.03 40.51 33.63
N VAL A 11 5.18 41.12 33.35
CA VAL A 11 5.91 40.92 32.09
C VAL A 11 6.50 39.52 32.00
N VAL A 12 7.08 39.01 33.09
CA VAL A 12 7.61 37.64 33.14
C VAL A 12 6.49 36.60 32.99
N ALA A 13 5.36 36.82 33.67
CA ALA A 13 4.18 35.96 33.55
C ALA A 13 3.60 35.97 32.12
N ALA A 14 3.53 37.14 31.46
CA ALA A 14 3.08 37.27 30.08
C ALA A 14 4.00 36.55 29.08
N ILE A 15 5.32 36.64 29.27
CA ILE A 15 6.30 35.96 28.40
C ILE A 15 6.22 34.43 28.58
N LEU A 16 6.09 33.94 29.82
CA LEU A 16 5.95 32.51 30.10
C LEU A 16 4.64 31.95 29.56
N SER A 17 3.53 32.66 29.74
CA SER A 17 2.21 32.24 29.23
C SER A 17 2.15 32.30 27.70
N TYR A 18 2.77 33.29 27.05
CA TYR A 18 2.87 33.34 25.59
C TYR A 18 3.69 32.17 25.02
N ARG A 19 4.82 31.82 25.64
CA ARG A 19 5.64 30.67 25.22
C ARG A 19 4.99 29.32 25.50
N ALA A 20 4.24 29.21 26.60
CA ALA A 20 3.45 28.02 26.92
C ALA A 20 2.28 27.86 25.93
N ALA A 21 1.56 28.94 25.62
CA ALA A 21 0.47 28.95 24.63
C ALA A 21 0.98 28.56 23.24
N LEU A 22 2.13 29.07 22.79
CA LEU A 22 2.76 28.69 21.51
C LEU A 22 3.21 27.23 21.46
N ARG A 23 3.74 26.69 22.58
CA ARG A 23 4.05 25.26 22.67
C ARG A 23 2.79 24.41 22.64
N GLN A 24 1.71 24.86 23.25
CA GLN A 24 0.46 24.12 23.36
C GLN A 24 -0.35 24.15 22.05
N THR A 25 -0.38 25.28 21.33
CA THR A 25 -0.99 25.37 19.99
C THR A 25 -0.12 24.74 18.91
N GLY A 26 1.19 24.96 18.95
CA GLY A 26 2.15 24.36 18.02
C GLY A 26 2.27 22.85 18.18
N SER A 27 2.24 22.31 19.41
CA SER A 27 2.29 20.86 19.63
C SER A 27 1.00 20.16 19.19
N THR A 28 -0.16 20.79 19.40
CA THR A 28 -1.46 20.20 19.04
C THR A 28 -1.63 20.15 17.52
N ALA A 29 -1.37 21.26 16.81
CA ALA A 29 -1.46 21.30 15.35
C ALA A 29 -0.41 20.40 14.67
N ALA A 30 0.82 20.36 15.21
CA ALA A 30 1.85 19.44 14.71
C ALA A 30 1.48 17.97 14.98
N SER A 31 0.91 17.66 16.13
CA SER A 31 0.49 16.28 16.47
C SER A 31 -0.65 15.82 15.57
N GLU A 32 -1.59 16.71 15.25
CA GLU A 32 -2.69 16.41 14.32
C GLU A 32 -2.17 16.17 12.90
N LEU A 33 -1.26 17.00 12.40
CA LEU A 33 -0.63 16.81 11.10
C LEU A 33 0.19 15.51 11.05
N ILE A 34 0.95 15.19 12.10
CA ILE A 34 1.69 13.92 12.20
C ILE A 34 0.72 12.74 12.18
N SER A 35 -0.39 12.81 12.90
CA SER A 35 -1.41 11.76 12.90
C SER A 35 -2.02 11.56 11.51
N GLN A 36 -2.30 12.66 10.80
CA GLN A 36 -2.80 12.61 9.41
C GLN A 36 -1.76 11.96 8.48
N LEU A 37 -0.50 12.36 8.54
CA LEU A 37 0.57 11.78 7.73
C LEU A 37 0.78 10.29 8.03
N GLN A 38 0.73 9.90 9.31
CA GLN A 38 0.81 8.48 9.70
C GLN A 38 -0.36 7.67 9.14
N LYS A 39 -1.56 8.25 9.18
CA LYS A 39 -2.77 7.62 8.62
C LYS A 39 -2.69 7.49 7.10
N GLU A 40 -2.23 8.51 6.40
CA GLU A 40 -2.00 8.45 4.96
C GLU A 40 -0.93 7.42 4.61
N LEU A 41 0.18 7.38 5.34
CA LEU A 41 1.22 6.38 5.12
C LEU A 41 0.73 4.95 5.36
N SER A 42 -0.10 4.73 6.40
CA SER A 42 -0.73 3.42 6.64
C SER A 42 -1.60 3.01 5.47
N ARG A 43 -2.47 3.92 5.00
CA ARG A 43 -3.33 3.68 3.84
C ARG A 43 -2.51 3.38 2.58
N TYR A 44 -1.46 4.15 2.31
CA TYR A 44 -0.60 3.90 1.16
C TYR A 44 0.08 2.53 1.22
N ARG A 45 0.51 2.10 2.41
CA ARG A 45 1.10 0.77 2.61
C ARG A 45 0.07 -0.33 2.40
N GLU A 46 -1.12 -0.20 2.99
CA GLU A 46 -2.22 -1.15 2.80
C GLU A 46 -2.66 -1.24 1.33
N ASP A 47 -2.74 -0.12 0.63
CA ASP A 47 -3.08 -0.07 -0.80
C ASP A 47 -1.97 -0.66 -1.69
N ALA A 48 -0.70 -0.48 -1.31
CA ALA A 48 0.42 -1.09 -2.00
C ALA A 48 0.41 -2.61 -1.81
N ASP A 49 0.20 -3.08 -0.57
CA ASP A 49 0.15 -4.50 -0.23
C ASP A 49 -0.99 -5.21 -0.98
N ARG A 50 -2.20 -4.64 -0.95
CA ARG A 50 -3.35 -5.17 -1.72
C ARG A 50 -3.08 -5.27 -3.22
N ARG A 51 -2.38 -4.28 -3.79
CA ARG A 51 -2.01 -4.30 -5.22
C ARG A 51 -0.95 -5.35 -5.51
N ALA A 52 0.03 -5.52 -4.62
CA ALA A 52 1.06 -6.55 -4.75
C ALA A 52 0.43 -7.95 -4.72
N THR A 53 -0.42 -8.25 -3.73
CA THR A 53 -1.13 -9.53 -3.64
C THR A 53 -1.96 -9.81 -4.89
N ALA A 54 -2.74 -8.83 -5.38
CA ALA A 54 -3.54 -9.00 -6.58
C ALA A 54 -2.69 -9.23 -7.85
N GLN A 55 -1.51 -8.61 -7.92
CA GLN A 55 -0.56 -8.85 -9.00
C GLN A 55 0.04 -10.25 -8.94
N ASP A 56 0.48 -10.70 -7.76
CA ASP A 56 1.03 -12.04 -7.56
C ASP A 56 0.01 -13.12 -7.93
N GLU A 57 -1.24 -12.97 -7.51
CA GLU A 57 -2.33 -13.88 -7.89
C GLU A 57 -2.57 -13.91 -9.40
N ARG A 58 -2.46 -12.76 -10.07
CA ARG A 58 -2.60 -12.65 -11.51
C ARG A 58 -1.44 -13.32 -12.22
N VAL A 59 -0.20 -13.09 -11.80
CA VAL A 59 1.00 -13.71 -12.37
C VAL A 59 0.93 -15.23 -12.21
N ASN A 60 0.68 -15.73 -11.00
CA ASN A 60 0.54 -17.16 -10.73
C ASN A 60 -0.55 -17.84 -11.57
N ARG A 61 -1.61 -17.12 -11.92
CA ARG A 61 -2.67 -17.63 -12.80
C ARG A 61 -2.20 -17.69 -14.26
N LEU A 62 -1.53 -16.64 -14.73
CA LEU A 62 -0.99 -16.58 -16.09
C LEU A 62 0.09 -17.63 -16.32
N GLU A 63 0.97 -17.87 -15.34
CA GLU A 63 1.99 -18.91 -15.41
C GLU A 63 1.37 -20.30 -15.54
N ARG A 64 0.36 -20.62 -14.71
CA ARG A 64 -0.38 -21.89 -14.84
C ARG A 64 -1.02 -22.05 -16.22
N TYR A 65 -1.56 -20.97 -16.79
CA TYR A 65 -2.12 -21.03 -18.14
C TYR A 65 -1.03 -21.25 -19.19
N LEU A 66 0.09 -20.53 -19.13
CA LEU A 66 1.21 -20.72 -20.05
C LEU A 66 1.75 -22.15 -20.01
N ASP A 67 1.92 -22.72 -18.82
CA ASP A 67 2.34 -24.10 -18.66
C ASP A 67 1.32 -25.10 -19.23
N GLY A 68 0.03 -24.86 -18.99
CA GLY A 68 -1.04 -25.67 -19.58
C GLY A 68 -1.04 -25.61 -21.10
N TYR A 69 -0.96 -24.42 -21.70
CA TYR A 69 -0.88 -24.24 -23.16
C TYR A 69 0.34 -24.93 -23.73
N ARG A 70 1.50 -24.81 -23.08
CA ARG A 70 2.75 -25.46 -23.51
C ARG A 70 2.63 -26.98 -23.47
N SER A 71 2.05 -27.53 -22.41
CA SER A 71 1.79 -28.96 -22.27
C SER A 71 0.85 -29.45 -23.37
N TYR A 72 -0.26 -28.76 -23.61
CA TYR A 72 -1.20 -29.11 -24.68
C TYR A 72 -0.56 -29.06 -26.07
N ALA A 73 0.20 -28.00 -26.37
CA ALA A 73 0.92 -27.88 -27.64
C ALA A 73 1.90 -29.04 -27.85
N HIS A 74 2.56 -29.50 -26.79
CA HIS A 74 3.44 -30.67 -26.86
C HIS A 74 2.66 -31.95 -27.13
N GLN A 75 1.53 -32.18 -26.45
CA GLN A 75 0.65 -33.32 -26.68
C GLN A 75 0.11 -33.34 -28.12
N LEU A 76 -0.36 -32.20 -28.62
CA LEU A 76 -0.84 -32.04 -29.98
C LEU A 76 0.25 -32.34 -31.00
N ARG A 77 1.48 -31.83 -30.77
CA ARG A 77 2.62 -32.12 -31.65
C ARG A 77 2.93 -33.61 -31.68
N THR A 78 2.94 -34.28 -30.54
CA THR A 78 3.16 -35.73 -30.45
C THR A 78 2.05 -36.51 -31.16
N HIS A 79 0.78 -36.10 -31.01
CA HIS A 79 -0.37 -36.69 -31.70
C HIS A 79 -0.21 -36.63 -33.23
N ILE A 80 0.14 -35.44 -33.74
CA ILE A 80 0.39 -35.22 -35.17
C ILE A 80 1.57 -36.06 -35.65
N PHE A 81 2.69 -36.04 -34.93
CA PHE A 81 3.89 -36.81 -35.32
C PHE A 81 3.65 -38.32 -35.30
N ALA A 82 2.80 -38.80 -34.40
CA ALA A 82 2.36 -40.19 -34.35
C ALA A 82 1.38 -40.57 -35.47
N GLY A 83 1.05 -39.65 -36.39
CA GLY A 83 0.12 -39.88 -37.49
C GLY A 83 -1.33 -40.11 -37.03
N ARG A 84 -1.65 -39.77 -35.78
CA ARG A 84 -3.03 -39.84 -35.29
C ARG A 84 -3.76 -38.69 -35.97
N GLY A 85 -4.65 -39.03 -36.90
CA GLY A 85 -5.49 -38.06 -37.61
C GLY A 85 -6.46 -37.36 -36.66
N ALA A 86 -7.50 -36.74 -37.23
CA ALA A 86 -8.58 -36.18 -36.42
C ALA A 86 -9.27 -37.29 -35.58
N PRO A 87 -9.81 -36.96 -34.39
CA PRO A 87 -9.80 -35.65 -33.74
C PRO A 87 -8.51 -35.35 -32.96
N PRO A 88 -8.19 -34.06 -32.73
CA PRO A 88 -7.06 -33.67 -31.90
C PRO A 88 -7.26 -34.12 -30.44
N PRO A 89 -6.19 -34.11 -29.61
CA PRO A 89 -6.31 -34.33 -28.17
C PRO A 89 -7.30 -33.36 -27.53
N GLU A 90 -7.96 -33.83 -26.47
CA GLU A 90 -8.93 -33.03 -25.71
C GLU A 90 -8.27 -31.76 -25.16
N TRP A 91 -8.97 -30.63 -25.28
CA TRP A 91 -8.52 -29.37 -24.71
C TRP A 91 -8.51 -29.44 -23.17
N PRO A 92 -7.45 -28.97 -22.49
CA PRO A 92 -7.39 -29.02 -21.03
C PRO A 92 -8.51 -28.21 -20.38
N LYS A 93 -9.20 -28.81 -19.40
CA LYS A 93 -10.38 -28.21 -18.75
C LYS A 93 -10.08 -26.92 -17.98
N ASP A 94 -8.86 -26.80 -17.49
CA ASP A 94 -8.43 -25.67 -16.65
C ASP A 94 -7.89 -24.49 -17.46
N LEU A 95 -7.78 -24.65 -18.79
CA LEU A 95 -7.37 -23.58 -19.69
C LEU A 95 -8.58 -22.85 -20.24
N PRO A 96 -8.54 -21.49 -20.25
CA PRO A 96 -9.54 -20.74 -20.98
C PRO A 96 -9.52 -21.10 -22.47
N ARG A 97 -10.68 -21.07 -23.11
CA ARG A 97 -10.86 -21.32 -24.54
C ARG A 97 -10.79 -20.02 -25.34
#